data_AF-A0A9E0VFM3-F1
#
_entry.id   AF-A0A9E0VFM3-F1
#
_cell.length_a   1.000
_cell.length_b   1.000
_cell.length_c   1.000
_cell.angle_alpha   90.00
_cell.angle_beta   90.00
_cell.angle_gamma   90.00
#
_symmetry.space_group_name_H-M   'P 1'
#
loop_
_entity.id
_entity.type
_entity.pdbx_description
1 polymer ?
#
loop_
_entity_poly.entity_id
_entity_poly.type
_entity_poly.pdbx_seq_one_letter_code
_entity_poly.pdbx_strand_id
1 'polypeptide(L)'
;MKNNRLRPLISAITFLSTFLVGAAVFVSGQIISSSVEIVTVYSQSQKFFLKTVPYDNESPTLRGKTSVYRAGNPKPLYEFERGFDFLDYANNFLFLSDDGETVFFVIGFDADEKTEGLKSVTVYKKGTIVKSYTEPEITGCDHEKERCRLVYNDENLSDAAKAANRQEKFLDDFPVFAAGGIVYLTDSKKITHLFDLKSGELVKSAPFDQLSAELMSRARKTRYVEQRYDAPTYADFPNLRDGKNTVRALAAFLGMKPYGIYDKKDQQFRRYSFEISAYVRQDGDVEIESIDADEGLSKEKIAEFFKTHKFASAAIPKAFPKWFISREVIFLRKADDTVARRERNEQLVKEREDLQKRLVAEKIDDVYIPKDLGECFVELDKSLKEVDKNEMRALPKRDDMIRYHMGLGMWMRNNWGLWGGSRLQKYFTDRGIRHPDDMSSVVLFYYYDWLNGKTEIWKDWEKNPRSPFDK
;
A
#
# COMPACT_ATOMS: atom_id res chain seq x y z
N MET A 1 22.99 37.27 -55.84
CA MET A 1 23.42 36.70 -54.54
C MET A 1 22.17 36.04 -53.95
N LYS A 2 22.04 34.70 -54.05
CA LYS A 2 22.28 33.72 -52.96
C LYS A 2 21.72 34.23 -51.60
N ASN A 3 20.91 33.51 -50.84
CA ASN A 3 20.29 32.19 -50.98
C ASN A 3 19.26 32.08 -49.84
N ASN A 4 18.24 31.25 -50.06
CA ASN A 4 17.37 30.59 -49.07
C ASN A 4 17.97 30.37 -47.67
N ARG A 5 17.13 30.42 -46.63
CA ARG A 5 16.66 29.21 -45.90
C ARG A 5 15.74 29.54 -44.70
N LEU A 6 14.54 28.97 -44.78
CA LEU A 6 13.84 28.19 -43.76
C LEU A 6 13.86 28.69 -42.29
N ARG A 7 12.68 29.19 -41.87
CA ARG A 7 12.15 28.93 -40.52
C ARG A 7 11.86 27.43 -40.40
N PRO A 8 12.34 26.71 -39.36
CA PRO A 8 11.76 25.43 -39.03
C PRO A 8 10.55 25.65 -38.12
N LEU A 9 9.39 25.23 -38.62
CA LEU A 9 8.37 24.63 -37.76
C LEU A 9 9.05 23.49 -37.01
N ILE A 10 9.16 23.59 -35.70
CA ILE A 10 9.25 22.41 -34.85
C ILE A 10 7.91 22.28 -34.16
N SER A 11 7.15 21.35 -34.73
CA SER A 11 6.05 20.63 -34.14
C SER A 11 6.36 20.27 -32.69
N ALA A 12 5.64 20.86 -31.74
CA ALA A 12 5.31 20.20 -30.49
C ALA A 12 3.81 19.98 -30.53
N ILE A 13 3.41 18.91 -31.22
CA ILE A 13 2.17 18.21 -30.93
C ILE A 13 2.29 17.81 -29.46
N THR A 14 1.71 18.62 -28.57
CA THR A 14 1.37 18.17 -27.23
C THR A 14 0.29 17.13 -27.46
N PHE A 15 0.70 15.86 -27.60
CA PHE A 15 -0.17 14.73 -27.38
C PHE A 15 -0.61 14.86 -25.92
N LEU A 16 -1.70 15.57 -25.71
CA LEU A 16 -2.52 15.43 -24.52
C LEU A 16 -3.22 14.07 -24.67
N SER A 17 -2.44 12.99 -24.59
CA SER A 17 -3.00 11.70 -24.20
C SER A 17 -3.33 11.85 -22.73
N THR A 18 -4.54 12.33 -22.46
CA THR A 18 -5.30 12.00 -21.24
C THR A 18 -5.43 10.49 -21.19
N PHE A 19 -4.36 9.84 -20.76
CA PHE A 19 -4.44 8.57 -20.07
C PHE A 19 -4.82 8.96 -18.64
N LEU A 20 -6.13 8.92 -18.35
CA LEU A 20 -6.63 8.74 -17.00
C LEU A 20 -6.13 7.35 -16.53
N VAL A 21 -4.86 7.26 -16.18
CA VAL A 21 -4.37 6.17 -15.34
C VAL A 21 -4.76 6.60 -13.93
N GLY A 22 -5.69 5.87 -13.34
CA GLY A 22 -6.02 6.01 -11.92
C GLY A 22 -4.71 5.98 -11.14
N ALA A 23 -4.41 7.07 -10.44
CA ALA A 23 -3.20 7.18 -9.64
C ALA A 23 -3.35 6.28 -8.42
N ALA A 24 -2.88 5.04 -8.53
CA ALA A 24 -2.67 4.16 -7.39
C ALA A 24 -1.50 4.71 -6.57
N VAL A 25 -1.75 5.04 -5.31
CA VAL A 25 -0.70 5.38 -4.33
C VAL A 25 -0.54 4.17 -3.42
N PHE A 26 0.70 3.68 -3.29
CA PHE A 26 1.04 2.59 -2.37
C PHE A 26 1.31 3.17 -0.98
N VAL A 27 0.50 2.78 0.00
CA VAL A 27 0.78 3.00 1.42
C VAL A 27 0.68 1.63 2.09
N SER A 28 1.80 1.14 2.64
CA SER A 28 1.85 -0.10 3.44
C SER A 28 1.14 -1.32 2.82
N GLY A 29 1.45 -1.68 1.57
CA GLY A 29 0.88 -2.87 0.91
C GLY A 29 -0.55 -2.69 0.36
N GLN A 30 -1.23 -1.60 0.73
CA GLN A 30 -2.56 -1.26 0.25
C GLN A 30 -2.52 -0.28 -0.93
N ILE A 31 -3.37 -0.54 -1.93
CA ILE A 31 -3.58 0.30 -3.12
C ILE A 31 -4.84 1.14 -2.93
N ILE A 32 -4.75 2.45 -3.09
CA ILE A 32 -5.93 3.35 -3.12
C ILE A 32 -6.30 3.65 -4.57
N SER A 33 -7.56 3.41 -4.93
CA SER A 33 -8.09 3.61 -6.30
C SER A 33 -9.02 4.83 -6.39
N SER A 34 -9.05 5.52 -7.53
CA SER A 34 -10.04 6.58 -7.79
C SER A 34 -11.45 6.05 -8.10
N SER A 35 -11.60 4.73 -8.24
CA SER A 35 -12.89 4.07 -8.49
C SER A 35 -13.09 2.86 -7.60
N VAL A 36 -14.36 2.55 -7.34
CA VAL A 36 -14.80 1.39 -6.56
C VAL A 36 -15.87 0.63 -7.33
N GLU A 37 -15.92 -0.68 -7.16
CA GLU A 37 -16.78 -1.56 -7.93
C GLU A 37 -17.69 -2.38 -7.03
N ILE A 38 -18.97 -2.45 -7.40
CA ILE A 38 -19.90 -3.44 -6.87
C ILE A 38 -19.87 -4.62 -7.83
N VAL A 39 -19.43 -5.77 -7.34
CA VAL A 39 -19.23 -6.95 -8.19
C VAL A 39 -20.18 -8.07 -7.81
N THR A 40 -20.75 -8.68 -8.84
CA THR A 40 -21.54 -9.90 -8.74
C THR A 40 -20.76 -11.04 -9.37
N VAL A 41 -20.38 -12.05 -8.59
CA VAL A 41 -19.66 -13.25 -9.07
C VAL A 41 -20.59 -14.45 -9.04
N TYR A 42 -20.65 -15.20 -10.14
CA TYR A 42 -21.50 -16.36 -10.29
C TYR A 42 -20.72 -17.65 -10.02
N SER A 43 -21.38 -18.63 -9.40
CA SER A 43 -20.86 -20.00 -9.34
C SER A 43 -20.78 -20.61 -10.74
N GLN A 44 -20.04 -21.71 -10.92
CA GLN A 44 -19.85 -22.31 -12.24
C GLN A 44 -21.17 -22.79 -12.87
N SER A 45 -22.04 -23.38 -12.06
CA SER A 45 -23.41 -23.77 -12.43
C SER A 45 -24.37 -22.59 -12.60
N GLN A 46 -23.98 -21.38 -12.16
CA GLN A 46 -24.77 -20.15 -12.18
C GLN A 46 -26.09 -20.23 -11.39
N LYS A 47 -26.28 -21.30 -10.61
CA LYS A 47 -27.42 -21.45 -9.68
C LYS A 47 -27.29 -20.54 -8.48
N PHE A 48 -26.08 -20.08 -8.18
CA PHE A 48 -25.77 -19.19 -7.09
C PHE A 48 -24.90 -18.03 -7.58
N PHE A 49 -25.01 -16.90 -6.88
CA PHE A 49 -24.13 -15.77 -7.09
C PHE A 49 -23.92 -15.03 -5.77
N LEU A 50 -22.75 -14.41 -5.62
CA LEU A 50 -22.50 -13.45 -4.54
C LEU A 50 -22.51 -12.05 -5.13
N LYS A 51 -22.95 -11.08 -4.35
CA LYS A 51 -22.81 -9.65 -4.64
C LYS A 51 -22.02 -9.02 -3.50
N THR A 52 -20.93 -8.35 -3.82
CA THR A 52 -20.07 -7.67 -2.84
C THR A 52 -20.10 -6.17 -3.06
N VAL A 53 -20.16 -5.42 -1.95
CA VAL A 53 -20.18 -3.95 -1.92
C VAL A 53 -19.07 -3.51 -0.97
N PRO A 54 -17.89 -3.11 -1.49
CA PRO A 54 -16.83 -2.47 -0.69
C PRO A 54 -17.31 -1.16 -0.07
N TYR A 55 -16.77 -0.78 1.08
CA TYR A 55 -17.07 0.51 1.75
C TYR A 55 -15.90 1.49 1.72
N ASP A 56 -14.80 1.14 1.08
CA ASP A 56 -13.67 2.01 0.80
C ASP A 56 -13.18 1.77 -0.65
N ASN A 57 -12.10 2.46 -1.00
CA ASN A 57 -11.36 2.32 -2.24
C ASN A 57 -9.93 1.82 -1.99
N GLU A 58 -9.72 1.14 -0.85
CA GLU A 58 -8.45 0.51 -0.47
C GLU A 58 -8.45 -0.94 -0.96
N SER A 59 -7.31 -1.46 -1.39
CA SER A 59 -7.16 -2.86 -1.76
C SER A 59 -5.90 -3.49 -1.16
N PRO A 60 -6.01 -4.63 -0.44
CA PRO A 60 -7.23 -5.37 -0.21
C PRO A 60 -8.10 -4.69 0.86
N THR A 61 -9.37 -4.45 0.58
CA THR A 61 -10.33 -4.02 1.58
C THR A 61 -10.63 -5.19 2.50
N LEU A 62 -10.95 -4.90 3.76
CA LEU A 62 -11.70 -5.79 4.65
C LEU A 62 -13.14 -5.31 4.86
N ARG A 63 -13.46 -4.10 4.37
CA ARG A 63 -14.66 -3.36 4.71
C ARG A 63 -15.67 -3.46 3.58
N GLY A 64 -16.91 -3.74 3.95
CA GLY A 64 -17.98 -3.91 2.98
C GLY A 64 -18.98 -4.93 3.44
N LYS A 65 -19.88 -5.28 2.52
CA LYS A 65 -20.87 -6.31 2.74
C LYS A 65 -20.96 -7.22 1.54
N THR A 66 -21.00 -8.53 1.80
CA THR A 66 -21.23 -9.54 0.78
C THR A 66 -22.51 -10.30 1.09
N SER A 67 -23.35 -10.46 0.08
CA SER A 67 -24.62 -11.16 0.13
C SER A 67 -24.63 -12.28 -0.91
N VAL A 68 -25.03 -13.49 -0.52
CA VAL A 68 -25.05 -14.66 -1.42
C VAL A 68 -26.48 -15.08 -1.70
N TYR A 69 -26.78 -15.37 -2.96
CA TYR A 69 -28.13 -15.61 -3.48
C TYR A 69 -28.21 -16.93 -4.23
N ARG A 70 -29.41 -17.50 -4.26
CA ARG A 70 -29.82 -18.48 -5.26
C ARG A 70 -30.48 -17.75 -6.43
N ALA A 71 -30.15 -18.11 -7.66
CA ALA A 71 -30.77 -17.55 -8.85
C ALA A 71 -32.30 -17.66 -8.79
N GLY A 72 -32.98 -16.55 -9.11
CA GLY A 72 -34.44 -16.44 -9.02
C GLY A 72 -35.00 -16.15 -7.62
N ASN A 73 -34.18 -16.14 -6.56
CA ASN A 73 -34.59 -15.73 -5.22
C ASN A 73 -34.13 -14.29 -4.93
N PRO A 74 -35.06 -13.35 -4.64
CA PRO A 74 -34.70 -11.96 -4.33
C PRO A 74 -34.07 -11.78 -2.94
N LYS A 75 -34.22 -12.74 -2.02
CA LYS A 75 -33.63 -12.68 -0.68
C LYS A 75 -32.30 -13.40 -0.65
N PRO A 76 -31.27 -12.84 0.01
CA PRO A 76 -30.01 -13.52 0.19
C PRO A 76 -30.20 -14.78 1.06
N LEU A 77 -29.43 -15.82 0.76
CA LEU A 77 -29.27 -17.02 1.58
C LEU A 77 -28.55 -16.69 2.89
N TYR A 78 -27.54 -15.83 2.82
CA TYR A 78 -26.80 -15.27 3.95
C TYR A 78 -26.05 -14.00 3.53
N GLU A 79 -25.65 -13.21 4.52
CA GLU A 79 -24.87 -11.99 4.35
C GLU A 79 -23.78 -11.93 5.43
N PHE A 80 -22.68 -11.23 5.16
CA PHE A 80 -21.60 -11.03 6.11
C PHE A 80 -20.84 -9.72 5.82
N GLU A 81 -20.26 -9.12 6.87
CA GLU A 81 -19.55 -7.84 6.82
C GLU A 81 -18.12 -8.03 6.30
N ARG A 82 -18.01 -8.22 4.99
CA ARG A 82 -16.77 -8.36 4.24
C ARG A 82 -17.02 -7.85 2.82
N GLY A 83 -16.27 -6.83 2.39
CA GLY A 83 -16.20 -6.45 0.97
C GLY A 83 -15.35 -7.47 0.20
N PHE A 84 -15.20 -7.36 -1.11
CA PHE A 84 -14.10 -7.98 -1.84
C PHE A 84 -13.80 -7.05 -2.98
N ASP A 85 -12.54 -6.64 -3.11
CA ASP A 85 -12.18 -5.80 -4.24
C ASP A 85 -12.07 -6.65 -5.48
N PHE A 86 -12.40 -6.00 -6.58
CA PHE A 86 -12.23 -6.55 -7.90
C PHE A 86 -11.28 -5.61 -8.62
N LEU A 87 -9.99 -5.90 -8.53
CA LEU A 87 -9.00 -5.11 -9.25
C LEU A 87 -8.90 -5.63 -10.68
N ASP A 88 -8.97 -4.68 -11.61
CA ASP A 88 -8.99 -4.81 -13.08
C ASP A 88 -7.65 -5.32 -13.67
N TYR A 89 -7.09 -6.39 -13.09
CA TYR A 89 -5.91 -7.08 -13.61
C TYR A 89 -6.30 -8.43 -14.18
N ALA A 90 -7.25 -8.45 -15.13
CA ALA A 90 -7.61 -9.56 -16.03
C ALA A 90 -8.02 -10.93 -15.42
N ASN A 91 -7.78 -11.14 -14.12
CA ASN A 91 -7.69 -12.42 -13.45
C ASN A 91 -8.53 -12.36 -12.18
N ASN A 92 -9.72 -12.98 -12.25
CA ASN A 92 -10.68 -12.98 -11.15
C ASN A 92 -10.19 -13.92 -10.03
N PHE A 93 -9.94 -13.36 -8.85
CA PHE A 93 -9.45 -14.07 -7.66
C PHE A 93 -10.54 -14.45 -6.65
N LEU A 94 -11.82 -14.24 -7.01
CA LEU A 94 -12.97 -14.50 -6.17
C LEU A 94 -13.85 -15.60 -6.79
N PHE A 95 -14.09 -16.68 -6.05
CA PHE A 95 -14.86 -17.82 -6.53
C PHE A 95 -15.96 -18.22 -5.54
N LEU A 96 -17.09 -18.69 -6.07
CA LEU A 96 -18.23 -19.20 -5.31
C LEU A 96 -18.48 -20.67 -5.65
N SER A 97 -18.63 -21.52 -4.63
CA SER A 97 -18.97 -22.93 -4.80
C SER A 97 -20.38 -23.12 -5.40
N ASP A 98 -20.60 -24.27 -6.05
CA ASP A 98 -21.87 -24.58 -6.70
C ASP A 98 -23.02 -24.98 -5.77
N ASP A 99 -22.77 -25.04 -4.46
CA ASP A 99 -23.79 -25.07 -3.41
C ASP A 99 -24.05 -23.69 -2.79
N GLY A 100 -23.29 -22.66 -3.20
CA GLY A 100 -23.38 -21.31 -2.69
C GLY A 100 -22.85 -21.13 -1.26
N GLU A 101 -22.25 -22.14 -0.64
CA GLU A 101 -21.84 -22.07 0.77
C GLU A 101 -20.42 -21.53 0.97
N THR A 102 -19.54 -21.68 -0.04
CA THR A 102 -18.11 -21.42 0.11
C THR A 102 -17.65 -20.33 -0.85
N VAL A 103 -16.99 -19.31 -0.29
CA VAL A 103 -16.33 -18.23 -1.03
C VAL A 103 -14.83 -18.42 -0.89
N PHE A 104 -14.13 -18.52 -2.01
CA PHE A 104 -12.68 -18.69 -2.07
C PHE A 104 -12.08 -17.41 -2.65
N PHE A 105 -11.23 -16.75 -1.88
CA PHE A 105 -10.62 -15.48 -2.25
C PHE A 105 -9.11 -15.58 -2.23
N VAL A 106 -8.48 -15.08 -3.29
CA VAL A 106 -7.02 -15.00 -3.43
C VAL A 106 -6.62 -13.53 -3.47
N ILE A 107 -5.54 -13.19 -2.78
CA ILE A 107 -4.88 -11.90 -2.94
C ILE A 107 -3.77 -12.12 -3.96
N GLY A 108 -3.86 -11.46 -5.12
CA GLY A 108 -2.99 -11.71 -6.26
C GLY A 108 -1.57 -11.18 -6.10
N PHE A 109 -1.36 -10.25 -5.17
CA PHE A 109 -0.04 -9.82 -4.69
C PHE A 109 0.25 -10.50 -3.35
N ASP A 110 1.52 -10.71 -3.02
CA ASP A 110 1.95 -11.46 -1.83
C ASP A 110 1.51 -10.75 -0.54
N ALA A 111 0.31 -11.07 -0.05
CA ALA A 111 -0.28 -10.47 1.14
C ALA A 111 0.50 -10.85 2.40
N ASP A 112 0.67 -9.89 3.31
CA ASP A 112 1.23 -10.06 4.63
C ASP A 112 0.11 -9.93 5.70
N GLU A 113 -0.04 -10.96 6.51
CA GLU A 113 -1.14 -11.05 7.47
C GLU A 113 -1.14 -9.91 8.51
N LYS A 114 0.02 -9.30 8.79
CA LYS A 114 0.13 -8.18 9.73
C LYS A 114 -0.32 -6.86 9.11
N THR A 115 -0.05 -6.65 7.82
CA THR A 115 -0.40 -5.41 7.12
C THR A 115 -1.82 -5.44 6.55
N GLU A 116 -2.18 -6.52 5.85
CA GLU A 116 -3.49 -6.64 5.20
C GLU A 116 -4.57 -7.26 6.09
N GLY A 117 -4.19 -7.86 7.22
CA GLY A 117 -5.11 -8.58 8.12
C GLY A 117 -5.64 -9.89 7.51
N LEU A 118 -5.05 -10.37 6.41
CA LEU A 118 -5.43 -11.59 5.70
C LEU A 118 -4.20 -12.35 5.22
N LYS A 119 -4.34 -13.67 5.14
CA LYS A 119 -3.40 -14.51 4.38
C LYS A 119 -3.74 -14.51 2.90
N SER A 120 -2.77 -14.91 2.09
CA SER A 120 -2.79 -14.84 0.62
C SER A 120 -3.95 -15.61 -0.02
N VAL A 121 -4.40 -16.71 0.59
CA VAL A 121 -5.66 -17.40 0.24
C VAL A 121 -6.54 -17.49 1.47
N THR A 122 -7.81 -17.11 1.34
CA THR A 122 -8.80 -17.18 2.43
C THR A 122 -10.10 -17.81 1.95
N VAL A 123 -10.61 -18.75 2.73
CA VAL A 123 -11.82 -19.53 2.44
C VAL A 123 -12.88 -19.24 3.49
N TYR A 124 -14.01 -18.71 3.04
CA TYR A 124 -15.17 -18.42 3.86
C TYR A 124 -16.24 -19.47 3.64
N LYS A 125 -16.81 -20.00 4.72
CA LYS A 125 -18.02 -20.82 4.67
C LYS A 125 -19.16 -20.09 5.37
N LYS A 126 -20.22 -19.77 4.62
CA LYS A 126 -21.36 -18.96 5.10
C LYS A 126 -20.91 -17.68 5.81
N GLY A 127 -19.89 -17.01 5.26
CA GLY A 127 -19.35 -15.75 5.75
C GLY A 127 -18.32 -15.84 6.89
N THR A 128 -18.01 -17.03 7.41
CA THR A 128 -16.97 -17.21 8.42
C THR A 128 -15.71 -17.81 7.79
N ILE A 129 -14.53 -17.29 8.13
CA ILE A 129 -13.26 -17.88 7.69
C ILE A 129 -13.13 -19.27 8.31
N VAL A 130 -12.96 -20.29 7.47
CA VAL A 130 -12.77 -21.69 7.91
C VAL A 130 -11.37 -22.20 7.59
N LYS A 131 -10.68 -21.58 6.63
CA LYS A 131 -9.33 -21.94 6.23
C LYS A 131 -8.64 -20.75 5.59
N SER A 132 -7.34 -20.62 5.82
CA SER A 132 -6.50 -19.60 5.21
C SER A 132 -5.08 -20.15 5.05
N TYR A 133 -4.40 -19.71 3.99
CA TYR A 133 -3.03 -20.12 3.67
C TYR A 133 -2.20 -18.90 3.32
N THR A 134 -0.99 -18.86 3.85
CA THR A 134 0.08 -17.96 3.44
C THR A 134 0.70 -18.45 2.13
N GLU A 135 1.38 -17.57 1.42
CA GLU A 135 2.14 -17.92 0.22
C GLU A 135 3.18 -19.04 0.49
N PRO A 136 4.02 -18.98 1.54
CA PRO A 136 4.98 -20.06 1.81
C PRO A 136 4.33 -21.41 2.13
N GLU A 137 3.15 -21.43 2.77
CA GLU A 137 2.41 -22.67 3.02
C GLU A 137 1.94 -23.36 1.73
N ILE A 138 1.76 -22.60 0.64
CA ILE A 138 1.30 -23.11 -0.66
C ILE A 138 2.48 -23.47 -1.56
N THR A 139 3.39 -22.52 -1.75
CA THR A 139 4.48 -22.59 -2.74
C THR A 139 5.75 -23.27 -2.18
N GLY A 140 5.83 -23.42 -0.85
CA GLY A 140 7.05 -23.82 -0.15
C GLY A 140 8.17 -22.79 -0.24
N CYS A 141 7.86 -21.54 -0.54
CA CYS A 141 8.86 -20.53 -0.79
C CYS A 141 9.66 -20.12 0.45
N ASP A 142 10.96 -20.01 0.26
CA ASP A 142 11.90 -19.45 1.23
C ASP A 142 12.39 -18.08 0.75
N HIS A 143 11.72 -17.01 1.20
CA HIS A 143 12.06 -15.62 0.87
C HIS A 143 13.45 -15.16 1.34
N GLU A 144 14.20 -16.00 2.07
CA GLU A 144 15.62 -15.76 2.37
C GLU A 144 16.55 -16.22 1.25
N LYS A 145 16.08 -17.18 0.44
CA LYS A 145 16.89 -17.88 -0.56
C LYS A 145 16.44 -17.64 -1.99
N GLU A 146 15.15 -17.38 -2.21
CA GLU A 146 14.57 -17.24 -3.54
C GLU A 146 13.56 -16.09 -3.63
N ARG A 147 13.34 -15.61 -4.86
CA ARG A 147 12.20 -14.76 -5.21
C ARG A 147 11.09 -15.64 -5.75
N CYS A 148 9.94 -15.57 -5.14
CA CYS A 148 8.74 -16.27 -5.54
C CYS A 148 7.53 -15.36 -5.28
N ARG A 149 6.41 -15.71 -5.88
CA ARG A 149 5.11 -15.09 -5.67
C ARG A 149 4.04 -16.17 -5.73
N LEU A 150 2.95 -15.94 -5.00
CA LEU A 150 1.79 -16.83 -4.97
C LEU A 150 1.20 -17.05 -6.36
N VAL A 151 1.09 -15.98 -7.14
CA VAL A 151 0.43 -15.98 -8.43
C VAL A 151 1.48 -15.75 -9.52
N TYR A 152 1.42 -16.57 -10.56
CA TYR A 152 2.27 -16.44 -11.72
C TYR A 152 2.15 -15.03 -12.32
N ASN A 153 3.29 -14.36 -12.41
CA ASN A 153 3.47 -13.12 -13.15
C ASN A 153 4.94 -13.03 -13.56
N ASP A 154 5.22 -13.27 -14.84
CA ASP A 154 6.57 -13.07 -15.39
C ASP A 154 6.71 -11.64 -15.91
N GLU A 155 7.30 -10.77 -15.07
CA GLU A 155 7.58 -9.37 -15.41
C GLU A 155 8.77 -9.21 -16.37
N ASN A 156 9.58 -10.26 -16.57
CA ASN A 156 10.73 -10.20 -17.48
C ASN A 156 10.33 -10.48 -18.93
N LEU A 157 9.19 -11.14 -19.15
CA LEU A 157 8.64 -11.36 -20.48
C LEU A 157 7.78 -10.18 -20.90
N SER A 158 8.12 -9.60 -22.07
CA SER A 158 7.24 -8.62 -22.70
C SER A 158 5.91 -9.26 -23.11
N ASP A 159 4.85 -8.47 -23.20
CA ASP A 159 3.52 -8.95 -23.64
C ASP A 159 3.59 -9.68 -24.99
N ALA A 160 4.45 -9.22 -25.90
CA ALA A 160 4.68 -9.87 -27.18
C ALA A 160 5.35 -11.24 -27.03
N ALA A 161 6.30 -11.38 -26.11
CA ALA A 161 6.97 -12.65 -25.83
C ALA A 161 6.00 -13.64 -25.15
N LYS A 162 5.18 -13.18 -24.20
CA LYS A 162 4.11 -13.98 -23.58
C LYS A 162 3.11 -14.46 -24.65
N ALA A 163 2.67 -13.57 -25.54
CA ALA A 163 1.72 -13.92 -26.60
C ALA A 163 2.27 -14.92 -27.63
N ALA A 164 3.60 -14.95 -27.84
CA ALA A 164 4.24 -15.89 -28.75
C ALA A 164 4.30 -17.34 -28.20
N ASN A 165 4.20 -17.52 -26.88
CA ASN A 165 4.17 -18.85 -26.25
C ASN A 165 2.76 -19.15 -25.72
N ARG A 166 2.13 -20.20 -26.27
CA ARG A 166 0.75 -20.58 -25.92
C ARG A 166 0.58 -20.90 -24.42
N GLN A 167 1.58 -21.47 -23.77
CA GLN A 167 1.54 -21.79 -22.34
C GLN A 167 1.72 -20.53 -21.48
N GLU A 168 2.67 -19.65 -21.82
CA GLU A 168 2.84 -18.38 -21.10
C GLU A 168 1.60 -17.50 -21.23
N LYS A 169 1.05 -17.39 -22.45
CA LYS A 169 -0.20 -16.66 -22.68
C LYS A 169 -1.36 -17.23 -21.86
N PHE A 170 -1.41 -18.55 -21.71
CA PHE A 170 -2.43 -19.19 -20.88
C PHE A 170 -2.25 -18.83 -19.40
N LEU A 171 -1.02 -18.88 -18.88
CA LEU A 171 -0.74 -18.53 -17.49
C LEU A 171 -0.97 -17.05 -17.20
N ASP A 172 -0.77 -16.17 -18.17
CA ASP A 172 -1.09 -14.74 -18.06
C ASP A 172 -2.61 -14.48 -17.99
N ASP A 173 -3.40 -15.23 -18.77
CA ASP A 173 -4.88 -15.13 -18.81
C ASP A 173 -5.61 -15.89 -17.69
N PHE A 174 -4.98 -16.93 -17.16
CA PHE A 174 -5.56 -17.88 -16.20
C PHE A 174 -4.54 -18.31 -15.13
N PRO A 175 -3.87 -17.36 -14.44
CA PRO A 175 -2.97 -17.73 -13.36
C PRO A 175 -3.75 -18.33 -12.18
N VAL A 176 -5.02 -17.95 -12.04
CA VAL A 176 -6.00 -18.57 -11.15
C VAL A 176 -7.33 -18.76 -11.87
N PHE A 177 -7.93 -19.96 -11.78
CA PHE A 177 -9.27 -20.22 -12.31
C PHE A 177 -9.94 -21.39 -11.59
N ALA A 178 -11.26 -21.54 -11.74
CA ALA A 178 -11.99 -22.69 -11.21
C ALA A 178 -12.52 -23.58 -12.34
N ALA A 179 -12.51 -24.91 -12.14
CA ALA A 179 -13.15 -25.89 -13.02
C ALA A 179 -13.47 -27.18 -12.27
N GLY A 180 -14.73 -27.65 -12.37
CA GLY A 180 -15.14 -28.93 -11.82
C GLY A 180 -15.07 -28.99 -10.29
N GLY A 181 -15.32 -27.87 -9.61
CA GLY A 181 -15.22 -27.79 -8.14
C GLY A 181 -13.80 -27.67 -7.60
N ILE A 182 -12.79 -27.50 -8.46
CA ILE A 182 -11.40 -27.25 -8.08
C ILE A 182 -11.00 -25.82 -8.48
N VAL A 183 -10.31 -25.10 -7.61
CA VAL A 183 -9.58 -23.87 -7.93
C VAL A 183 -8.13 -24.24 -8.24
N TYR A 184 -7.64 -23.82 -9.40
CA TYR A 184 -6.27 -24.00 -9.86
C TYR A 184 -5.57 -22.66 -9.71
N LEU A 185 -4.43 -22.65 -9.03
CA LEU A 185 -3.58 -21.48 -8.83
C LEU A 185 -2.16 -21.85 -9.24
N THR A 186 -1.59 -21.17 -10.23
CA THR A 186 -0.21 -21.40 -10.64
C THR A 186 0.70 -20.32 -10.07
N ASP A 187 1.76 -20.74 -9.39
CA ASP A 187 2.72 -19.84 -8.77
C ASP A 187 3.81 -19.35 -9.74
N SER A 188 4.64 -18.43 -9.27
CA SER A 188 5.81 -17.93 -10.02
C SER A 188 6.82 -19.01 -10.42
N LYS A 189 6.85 -20.16 -9.72
CA LYS A 189 7.71 -21.33 -10.02
C LYS A 189 7.07 -22.29 -11.02
N LYS A 190 5.91 -21.90 -11.60
CA LYS A 190 5.10 -22.71 -12.52
C LYS A 190 4.65 -24.03 -11.91
N ILE A 191 4.40 -24.04 -10.60
CA ILE A 191 3.71 -25.11 -9.91
C ILE A 191 2.23 -24.74 -9.81
N THR A 192 1.35 -25.64 -10.28
CA THR A 192 -0.10 -25.48 -10.15
C THR A 192 -0.59 -26.20 -8.90
N HIS A 193 -1.24 -25.44 -8.04
CA HIS A 193 -1.86 -25.85 -6.78
C HIS A 193 -3.37 -25.99 -6.96
N LEU A 194 -3.91 -27.15 -6.57
CA LEU A 194 -5.30 -27.53 -6.73
C LEU A 194 -5.99 -27.46 -5.37
N PHE A 195 -6.96 -26.57 -5.23
CA PHE A 195 -7.79 -26.45 -4.04
C PHE A 195 -9.19 -26.98 -4.31
N ASP A 196 -9.70 -27.84 -3.42
CA ASP A 196 -11.11 -28.21 -3.47
C ASP A 196 -11.96 -26.99 -3.06
N LEU A 197 -12.83 -26.51 -3.95
CA LEU A 197 -13.58 -25.26 -3.75
C LEU A 197 -14.62 -25.37 -2.62
N LYS A 198 -15.07 -26.59 -2.28
CA LYS A 198 -16.10 -26.80 -1.26
C LYS A 198 -15.53 -26.84 0.15
N SER A 199 -14.37 -27.45 0.31
CA SER A 199 -13.68 -27.62 1.59
C SER A 199 -12.60 -26.57 1.82
N GLY A 200 -12.08 -25.96 0.74
CA GLY A 200 -10.93 -25.07 0.78
C GLY A 200 -9.59 -25.78 0.95
N GLU A 201 -9.54 -27.11 0.85
CA GLU A 201 -8.33 -27.88 1.08
C GLU A 201 -7.38 -27.85 -0.11
N LEU A 202 -6.09 -27.61 0.11
CA LEU A 202 -5.05 -27.87 -0.87
C LEU A 202 -4.95 -29.39 -1.08
N VAL A 203 -5.38 -29.85 -2.25
CA VAL A 203 -5.46 -31.28 -2.62
C VAL A 203 -4.14 -31.77 -3.18
N LYS A 204 -3.52 -30.99 -4.07
CA LYS A 204 -2.32 -31.39 -4.81
C LYS A 204 -1.57 -30.18 -5.34
N SER A 205 -0.25 -30.31 -5.44
CA SER A 205 0.62 -29.40 -6.19
C SER A 205 1.38 -30.20 -7.26
N ALA A 206 1.49 -29.68 -8.48
CA ALA A 206 2.27 -30.32 -9.54
C ALA A 206 2.79 -29.30 -10.56
N PRO A 207 3.91 -29.59 -11.26
CA PRO A 207 4.40 -28.71 -12.33
C PRO A 207 3.33 -28.47 -13.41
N PHE A 208 3.17 -27.21 -13.82
CA PHE A 208 2.16 -26.80 -14.79
C PHE A 208 2.24 -27.60 -16.09
N ASP A 209 3.43 -27.88 -16.60
CA ASP A 209 3.65 -28.63 -17.84
C ASP A 209 3.05 -30.05 -17.81
N GLN A 210 2.93 -30.66 -16.62
CA GLN A 210 2.31 -31.98 -16.48
C GLN A 210 0.79 -31.92 -16.58
N LEU A 211 0.19 -30.74 -16.34
CA LEU A 211 -1.25 -30.53 -16.30
C LEU A 211 -1.76 -29.69 -17.49
N SER A 212 -0.87 -29.00 -18.21
CA SER A 212 -1.23 -27.90 -19.10
C SER A 212 -2.26 -28.29 -20.16
N ALA A 213 -2.14 -29.48 -20.76
CA ALA A 213 -3.09 -29.95 -21.77
C ALA A 213 -4.52 -30.06 -21.22
N GLU A 214 -4.68 -30.59 -20.01
CA GLU A 214 -5.97 -30.71 -19.33
C GLU A 214 -6.50 -29.33 -18.93
N LEU A 215 -5.66 -28.52 -18.27
CA LEU A 215 -6.03 -27.19 -17.77
C LEU A 215 -6.47 -26.26 -18.90
N MET A 216 -5.71 -26.21 -19.99
CA MET A 216 -6.01 -25.37 -21.16
C MET A 216 -7.32 -25.75 -21.84
N SER A 217 -7.76 -27.00 -21.74
CA SER A 217 -9.06 -27.43 -22.28
C SER A 217 -10.25 -27.02 -21.40
N ARG A 218 -10.03 -26.94 -20.07
CA ARG A 218 -11.09 -26.75 -19.06
C ARG A 218 -11.22 -25.33 -18.55
N ALA A 219 -10.15 -24.53 -18.59
CA ALA A 219 -10.16 -23.19 -18.03
C ALA A 219 -11.21 -22.30 -18.68
N ARG A 220 -11.99 -21.63 -17.86
CA ARG A 220 -13.00 -20.66 -18.29
C ARG A 220 -12.92 -19.48 -17.34
N LYS A 221 -13.14 -18.28 -17.86
CA LYS A 221 -13.25 -17.08 -17.00
C LYS A 221 -14.48 -17.23 -16.12
N THR A 222 -14.33 -16.94 -14.84
CA THR A 222 -15.46 -16.85 -13.92
C THR A 222 -16.42 -15.78 -14.44
N ARG A 223 -17.72 -16.11 -14.52
CA ARG A 223 -18.73 -15.13 -14.92
C ARG A 223 -18.90 -14.12 -13.79
N TYR A 224 -18.86 -12.84 -14.13
CA TYR A 224 -19.14 -11.75 -13.20
C TYR A 224 -19.88 -10.60 -13.91
N VAL A 225 -20.43 -9.70 -13.10
CA VAL A 225 -20.98 -8.41 -13.53
C VAL A 225 -20.40 -7.35 -12.60
N GLU A 226 -19.79 -6.33 -13.17
CA GLU A 226 -19.24 -5.19 -12.45
C GLU A 226 -20.12 -3.94 -12.63
N GLN A 227 -20.21 -3.14 -11.57
CA GLN A 227 -20.81 -1.82 -11.61
C GLN A 227 -19.80 -0.85 -10.99
N ARG A 228 -19.19 -0.04 -11.85
CA ARG A 228 -18.14 0.90 -11.46
C ARG A 228 -18.73 2.24 -11.02
N TYR A 229 -18.17 2.78 -9.94
CA TYR A 229 -18.49 4.08 -9.38
C TYR A 229 -17.22 4.88 -9.13
N ASP A 230 -17.32 6.20 -9.20
CA ASP A 230 -16.27 7.08 -8.71
C ASP A 230 -16.17 6.94 -7.19
N ALA A 231 -14.95 6.73 -6.69
CA ALA A 231 -14.71 6.70 -5.26
C ALA A 231 -14.90 8.13 -4.70
N PRO A 232 -15.60 8.30 -3.57
CA PRO A 232 -15.64 9.56 -2.85
C PRO A 232 -14.23 10.09 -2.60
N THR A 233 -13.93 11.27 -3.17
CA THR A 233 -12.66 11.95 -2.96
C THR A 233 -12.85 13.05 -1.92
N TYR A 234 -12.07 12.96 -0.85
CA TYR A 234 -12.07 13.92 0.24
C TYR A 234 -10.64 14.46 0.38
N ALA A 235 -10.46 15.77 0.19
CA ALA A 235 -9.16 16.40 0.47
C ALA A 235 -8.90 16.53 1.98
N ASP A 236 -9.98 16.68 2.74
CA ASP A 236 -10.05 16.68 4.21
C ASP A 236 -11.35 15.95 4.62
N PHE A 237 -11.53 15.64 5.91
CA PHE A 237 -12.80 15.08 6.42
C PHE A 237 -14.02 15.86 5.88
N PRO A 238 -15.10 15.18 5.46
CA PRO A 238 -16.28 15.81 4.89
C PRO A 238 -16.77 16.97 5.74
N ASN A 239 -17.19 18.07 5.10
CA ASN A 239 -17.85 19.16 5.79
C ASN A 239 -19.10 18.68 6.53
N LEU A 240 -19.58 19.48 7.48
CA LEU A 240 -20.88 19.26 8.09
C LEU A 240 -21.99 19.41 7.05
N ARG A 241 -23.15 18.78 7.29
CA ARG A 241 -24.31 18.81 6.40
C ARG A 241 -24.83 20.22 6.13
N ASP A 242 -24.65 21.13 7.09
CA ASP A 242 -25.00 22.55 6.95
C ASP A 242 -23.96 23.37 6.17
N GLY A 243 -22.93 22.72 5.62
CA GLY A 243 -21.88 23.32 4.81
C GLY A 243 -20.70 23.88 5.61
N LYS A 244 -20.72 23.84 6.94
CA LYS A 244 -19.58 24.30 7.75
C LYS A 244 -18.40 23.36 7.62
N ASN A 245 -17.20 23.93 7.59
CA ASN A 245 -15.97 23.15 7.60
C ASN A 245 -15.79 22.41 8.93
N THR A 246 -15.53 21.11 8.83
CA THR A 246 -15.44 20.19 9.98
C THR A 246 -14.34 20.58 10.95
N VAL A 247 -13.13 20.86 10.46
CA VAL A 247 -11.99 21.25 11.32
C VAL A 247 -12.30 22.53 12.10
N ARG A 248 -12.91 23.53 11.45
CA ARG A 248 -13.32 24.78 12.11
C ARG A 248 -14.41 24.56 13.15
N ALA A 249 -15.44 23.78 12.83
CA ALA A 249 -16.54 23.49 13.75
C ALA A 249 -16.06 22.67 14.96
N LEU A 250 -15.22 21.66 14.74
CA LEU A 250 -14.60 20.87 15.79
C LEU A 250 -13.69 21.73 16.68
N ALA A 251 -12.83 22.57 16.08
CA ALA A 251 -11.98 23.47 16.84
C ALA A 251 -12.81 24.37 17.76
N ALA A 252 -13.90 24.96 17.25
CA ALA A 252 -14.81 25.76 18.07
C ALA A 252 -15.46 24.95 19.19
N PHE A 253 -15.93 23.73 18.90
CA PHE A 253 -16.53 22.82 19.88
C PHE A 253 -15.56 22.47 21.02
N LEU A 254 -14.28 22.31 20.70
CA LEU A 254 -13.22 22.01 21.68
C LEU A 254 -12.65 23.25 22.39
N GLY A 255 -13.08 24.47 22.02
CA GLY A 255 -12.48 25.71 22.55
C GLY A 255 -11.04 25.94 22.04
N MET A 256 -10.77 25.52 20.81
CA MET A 256 -9.48 25.53 20.14
C MET A 256 -9.53 26.33 18.82
N LYS A 257 -8.40 26.44 18.13
CA LYS A 257 -8.31 26.98 16.76
C LYS A 257 -7.76 25.91 15.81
N PRO A 258 -8.14 25.91 14.53
CA PRO A 258 -7.45 25.13 13.50
C PRO A 258 -5.96 25.52 13.45
N TYR A 259 -5.11 24.55 13.13
CA TYR A 259 -3.69 24.79 12.86
C TYR A 259 -3.41 24.58 11.37
N GLY A 260 -2.94 25.63 10.69
CA GLY A 260 -2.57 25.57 9.27
C GLY A 260 -1.16 25.02 9.08
N ILE A 261 -1.04 23.76 8.63
CA ILE A 261 0.27 23.11 8.42
C ILE A 261 1.19 23.85 7.42
N TYR A 262 0.60 24.57 6.46
CA TYR A 262 1.32 25.36 5.47
C TYR A 262 1.38 26.85 5.83
N ASP A 263 0.73 27.29 6.91
CA ASP A 263 0.80 28.68 7.36
C ASP A 263 2.04 28.90 8.23
N LYS A 264 3.02 29.65 7.71
CA LYS A 264 4.22 30.03 8.45
C LYS A 264 3.92 30.75 9.76
N LYS A 265 2.79 31.46 9.85
CA LYS A 265 2.37 32.14 11.08
C LYS A 265 1.98 31.15 12.17
N ASP A 266 1.50 29.97 11.83
CA ASP A 266 1.09 28.97 12.81
C ASP A 266 2.26 28.17 13.37
N GLN A 267 3.42 28.15 12.70
CA GLN A 267 4.64 27.46 13.16
C GLN A 267 5.18 27.96 14.51
N GLN A 268 4.75 29.14 14.96
CA GLN A 268 5.08 29.68 16.29
C GLN A 268 4.22 29.10 17.42
N PHE A 269 3.18 28.34 17.10
CA PHE A 269 2.24 27.77 18.07
C PHE A 269 2.44 26.26 18.21
N ARG A 270 2.13 25.72 19.39
CA ARG A 270 2.13 24.26 19.58
C ARG A 270 1.00 23.67 18.76
N ARG A 271 1.36 22.69 17.92
CA ARG A 271 0.44 21.87 17.16
C ARG A 271 0.01 20.68 18.01
N TYR A 272 -1.29 20.41 18.02
CA TYR A 272 -1.90 19.17 18.47
C TYR A 272 -2.50 18.47 17.26
N SER A 273 -2.43 17.15 17.22
CA SER A 273 -3.05 16.31 16.21
C SER A 273 -3.90 15.22 16.82
N PHE A 274 -4.90 14.79 16.06
CA PHE A 274 -5.49 13.47 16.23
C PHE A 274 -5.76 12.86 14.86
N GLU A 275 -5.69 11.54 14.78
CA GLU A 275 -6.07 10.71 13.65
C GLU A 275 -7.45 10.08 13.93
N ILE A 276 -8.34 10.07 12.94
CA ILE A 276 -9.64 9.42 13.01
C ILE A 276 -9.87 8.52 11.80
N SER A 277 -10.32 7.30 12.06
CA SER A 277 -10.88 6.39 11.06
C SER A 277 -12.36 6.17 11.36
N ALA A 278 -13.23 6.38 10.36
CA ALA A 278 -14.67 6.30 10.57
C ALA A 278 -15.47 6.07 9.29
N TYR A 279 -16.67 5.50 9.42
CA TYR A 279 -17.65 5.45 8.34
C TYR A 279 -18.56 6.67 8.38
N VAL A 280 -18.75 7.32 7.23
CA VAL A 280 -19.79 8.31 7.01
C VAL A 280 -20.97 7.64 6.30
N ARG A 281 -22.14 7.71 6.89
CA ARG A 281 -23.36 7.11 6.34
C ARG A 281 -24.05 8.05 5.36
N GLN A 282 -24.91 7.50 4.50
CA GLN A 282 -25.77 8.28 3.60
C GLN A 282 -26.65 9.31 4.34
N ASP A 283 -27.10 8.97 5.55
CA ASP A 283 -27.87 9.85 6.44
C ASP A 283 -26.99 10.84 7.25
N GLY A 284 -25.68 10.88 6.99
CA GLY A 284 -24.72 11.81 7.54
C GLY A 284 -24.24 11.47 8.95
N ASP A 285 -24.68 10.35 9.53
CA ASP A 285 -24.13 9.85 10.78
C ASP A 285 -22.73 9.28 10.58
N VAL A 286 -21.95 9.29 11.68
CA VAL A 286 -20.58 8.77 11.70
C VAL A 286 -20.49 7.57 12.64
N GLU A 287 -19.92 6.48 12.14
CA GLU A 287 -19.55 5.29 12.91
C GLU A 287 -18.02 5.30 13.08
N ILE A 288 -17.55 5.63 14.29
CA ILE A 288 -16.12 5.77 14.57
C ILE A 288 -15.50 4.38 14.73
N GLU A 289 -14.45 4.10 13.96
CA GLU A 289 -13.62 2.89 14.10
C GLU A 289 -12.50 3.13 15.12
N SER A 290 -11.77 4.24 14.98
CA SER A 290 -10.68 4.60 15.90
C SER A 290 -10.48 6.11 16.00
N ILE A 291 -9.98 6.55 17.16
CA ILE A 291 -9.43 7.89 17.38
C ILE A 291 -8.11 7.73 18.13
N ASP A 292 -7.03 8.22 17.53
CA ASP A 292 -5.78 8.42 18.23
C ASP A 292 -5.43 9.90 18.33
N ALA A 293 -5.12 10.39 19.52
CA ALA A 293 -5.05 11.82 19.79
C ALA A 293 -3.86 12.13 20.69
N ASP A 294 -3.16 13.23 20.37
CA ASP A 294 -2.06 13.75 21.17
C ASP A 294 -2.48 14.00 22.62
N GLU A 295 -1.52 13.85 23.54
CA GLU A 295 -1.70 14.25 24.92
C GLU A 295 -2.12 15.72 25.02
N GLY A 296 -3.26 15.96 25.69
CA GLY A 296 -3.87 17.29 25.81
C GLY A 296 -5.12 17.52 24.96
N LEU A 297 -5.51 16.55 24.12
CA LEU A 297 -6.82 16.46 23.48
C LEU A 297 -7.69 15.41 24.17
N SER A 298 -9.00 15.68 24.35
CA SER A 298 -9.94 14.69 24.90
C SER A 298 -10.54 13.86 23.77
N LYS A 299 -10.22 12.55 23.75
CA LYS A 299 -10.79 11.59 22.80
C LYS A 299 -12.31 11.51 22.91
N GLU A 300 -12.85 11.65 24.12
CA GLU A 300 -14.29 11.62 24.41
C GLU A 300 -15.02 12.79 23.77
N LYS A 301 -14.49 14.02 23.92
CA LYS A 301 -15.08 15.22 23.30
C LYS A 301 -14.96 15.20 21.79
N ILE A 302 -13.84 14.69 21.25
CA ILE A 302 -13.70 14.49 19.80
C ILE A 302 -14.77 13.52 19.31
N ALA A 303 -14.90 12.36 19.97
CA ALA A 303 -15.93 11.37 19.61
C ALA A 303 -17.35 11.92 19.74
N GLU A 304 -17.63 12.72 20.78
CA GLU A 304 -18.91 13.40 20.97
C GLU A 304 -19.23 14.32 19.79
N PHE A 305 -18.26 15.12 19.32
CA PHE A 305 -18.46 15.98 18.16
C PHE A 305 -18.92 15.18 16.93
N PHE A 306 -18.20 14.12 16.57
CA PHE A 306 -18.54 13.30 15.40
C PHE A 306 -19.86 12.54 15.57
N LYS A 307 -20.24 12.13 16.79
CA LYS A 307 -21.50 11.43 17.05
C LYS A 307 -22.73 12.35 17.07
N THR A 308 -22.54 13.62 17.38
CA THR A 308 -23.65 14.59 17.55
C THR A 308 -23.91 15.46 16.32
N HIS A 309 -22.97 15.50 15.38
CA HIS A 309 -23.09 16.28 14.15
C HIS A 309 -23.38 15.39 12.94
N LYS A 310 -24.10 15.96 11.96
CA LYS A 310 -24.35 15.31 10.67
C LYS A 310 -23.36 15.83 9.63
N PHE A 311 -22.84 14.93 8.82
CA PHE A 311 -21.83 15.22 7.80
C PHE A 311 -22.41 15.18 6.39
N ALA A 312 -21.73 15.89 5.48
CA ALA A 312 -22.05 15.90 4.08
C ALA A 312 -21.74 14.53 3.45
N SER A 313 -22.78 13.86 2.97
CA SER A 313 -22.71 12.53 2.37
C SER A 313 -22.99 12.53 0.86
N ALA A 314 -23.11 13.72 0.24
CA ALA A 314 -23.49 13.86 -1.16
C ALA A 314 -22.48 13.23 -2.15
N ALA A 315 -21.20 13.15 -1.76
CA ALA A 315 -20.16 12.49 -2.54
C ALA A 315 -20.27 10.95 -2.50
N ILE A 316 -20.96 10.37 -1.51
CA ILE A 316 -21.13 8.92 -1.39
C ILE A 316 -22.20 8.48 -2.41
N PRO A 317 -21.87 7.62 -3.41
CA PRO A 317 -22.86 7.17 -4.38
C PRO A 317 -23.99 6.42 -3.67
N LYS A 318 -25.23 6.56 -4.16
CA LYS A 318 -26.43 5.98 -3.52
C LYS A 318 -26.41 4.45 -3.39
N ALA A 319 -25.58 3.78 -4.18
CA ALA A 319 -25.39 2.34 -4.10
C ALA A 319 -24.65 1.90 -2.82
N PHE A 320 -23.93 2.82 -2.17
CA PHE A 320 -23.18 2.57 -0.94
C PHE A 320 -23.94 3.14 0.27
N PRO A 321 -24.27 2.32 1.28
CA PRO A 321 -24.98 2.78 2.48
C PRO A 321 -24.11 3.68 3.37
N LYS A 322 -22.80 3.44 3.34
CA LYS A 322 -21.77 4.18 4.07
C LYS A 322 -20.44 4.10 3.34
N TRP A 323 -19.54 5.01 3.67
CA TRP A 323 -18.19 5.08 3.12
C TRP A 323 -17.18 5.27 4.23
N PHE A 324 -16.08 4.53 4.20
CA PHE A 324 -15.02 4.59 5.18
C PHE A 324 -13.99 5.65 4.80
N ILE A 325 -13.59 6.43 5.79
CA ILE A 325 -12.53 7.42 5.70
C ILE A 325 -11.42 6.95 6.61
N SER A 326 -10.27 6.70 5.99
CA SER A 326 -9.12 6.08 6.62
C SER A 326 -8.15 7.15 7.11
N ARG A 327 -7.81 7.10 8.39
CA ARG A 327 -6.66 7.79 8.99
C ARG A 327 -6.59 9.29 8.72
N GLU A 328 -7.73 9.98 8.78
CA GLU A 328 -7.77 11.42 8.59
C GLU A 328 -7.08 12.12 9.77
N VAL A 329 -6.10 12.99 9.48
CA VAL A 329 -5.34 13.71 10.51
C VAL A 329 -5.78 15.16 10.61
N ILE A 330 -6.27 15.56 11.78
CA ILE A 330 -6.74 16.91 12.03
C ILE A 330 -5.78 17.64 12.97
N PHE A 331 -5.36 18.85 12.57
CA PHE A 331 -4.42 19.69 13.31
C PHE A 331 -5.11 20.87 14.01
N LEU A 332 -4.82 21.03 15.29
CA LEU A 332 -5.41 22.03 16.18
C LEU A 332 -4.33 22.76 16.98
N ARG A 333 -4.69 23.90 17.56
CA ARG A 333 -3.89 24.62 18.55
C ARG A 333 -4.77 25.25 19.62
N LYS A 334 -4.18 25.59 20.77
CA LYS A 334 -4.89 26.34 21.82
C LYS A 334 -5.41 27.67 21.27
N ALA A 335 -6.58 28.07 21.74
CA ALA A 335 -7.23 29.31 21.29
C ALA A 335 -6.49 30.57 21.77
N ASP A 336 -5.90 30.54 22.96
CA ASP A 336 -5.04 31.60 23.48
C ASP A 336 -3.65 31.52 22.83
N ASP A 337 -3.31 32.55 22.04
CA ASP A 337 -2.07 32.62 21.28
C ASP A 337 -0.82 32.78 22.18
N THR A 338 -0.97 33.28 23.40
CA THR A 338 0.12 33.39 24.38
C THR A 338 0.44 32.03 24.96
N VAL A 339 -0.60 31.28 25.35
CA VAL A 339 -0.46 29.90 25.83
C VAL A 339 0.12 29.01 24.75
N ALA A 340 -0.42 29.07 23.53
CA ALA A 340 0.04 28.26 22.41
C ALA A 340 1.52 28.52 22.04
N ARG A 341 1.98 29.78 22.12
CA ARG A 341 3.40 30.15 21.91
C ARG A 341 4.30 29.64 23.02
N ARG A 342 3.87 29.79 24.28
CA ARG A 342 4.64 29.29 25.43
C ARG A 342 4.86 27.78 25.32
N GLU A 343 3.80 27.02 25.04
CA GLU A 343 3.89 25.57 24.87
C GLU A 343 4.79 25.17 23.68
N ARG A 344 4.80 25.95 22.57
CA ARG A 344 5.72 25.69 21.45
C ARG A 344 7.18 25.88 21.87
N ASN A 345 7.46 26.92 22.63
CA ASN A 345 8.81 27.18 23.12
C ASN A 345 9.30 26.08 24.06
N GLU A 346 8.43 25.60 24.96
CA GLU A 346 8.73 24.44 25.81
C GLU A 346 9.00 23.18 24.98
N GLN A 347 8.21 22.94 23.93
CA GLN A 347 8.42 21.83 23.00
C GLN A 347 9.75 21.97 22.24
N LEU A 348 10.09 23.16 21.75
CA LEU A 348 11.37 23.44 21.06
C LEU A 348 12.58 23.18 21.96
N VAL A 349 12.48 23.45 23.26
CA VAL A 349 13.56 23.13 24.22
C VAL A 349 13.73 21.61 24.31
N LYS A 350 12.64 20.86 24.49
CA LYS A 350 12.67 19.39 24.52
C LYS A 350 13.20 18.80 23.21
N GLU A 351 12.71 19.27 22.06
CA GLU A 351 13.18 18.85 20.73
C GLU A 351 14.70 19.05 20.56
N ARG A 352 15.25 20.17 21.06
CA ARG A 352 16.69 20.42 21.04
C ARG A 352 17.46 19.49 21.97
N GLU A 353 16.97 19.26 23.18
CA GLU A 353 17.59 18.33 24.13
C GLU A 353 17.61 16.90 23.57
N ASP A 354 16.51 16.46 22.99
CA ASP A 354 16.39 15.14 22.38
C ASP A 354 17.25 15.01 21.13
N LEU A 355 17.34 16.05 20.30
CA LEU A 355 18.30 16.09 19.19
C LEU A 355 19.73 15.92 19.71
N GLN A 356 20.15 16.66 20.75
CA GLN A 356 21.50 16.53 21.31
C GLN A 356 21.79 15.11 21.80
N LYS A 357 20.82 14.44 22.43
CA LYS A 357 20.95 13.03 22.82
C LYS A 357 21.12 12.13 21.59
N ARG A 358 20.30 12.31 20.56
CA ARG A 358 20.32 11.50 19.32
C ARG A 358 21.62 11.65 18.53
N LEU A 359 22.24 12.83 18.54
CA LEU A 359 23.49 13.09 17.82
C LEU A 359 24.70 12.30 18.35
N VAL A 360 24.61 11.73 19.56
CA VAL A 360 25.67 10.90 20.17
C VAL A 360 25.22 9.48 20.50
N ALA A 361 23.93 9.18 20.36
CA ALA A 361 23.37 7.88 20.71
C ALA A 361 23.84 6.77 19.77
N GLU A 362 24.20 5.62 20.34
CA GLU A 362 24.51 4.42 19.54
C GLU A 362 23.26 3.71 19.03
N LYS A 363 22.14 3.90 19.73
CA LYS A 363 20.83 3.36 19.37
C LYS A 363 19.77 4.42 19.46
N ILE A 364 18.81 4.37 18.55
CA ILE A 364 17.57 5.15 18.58
C ILE A 364 16.43 4.17 18.34
N ASP A 365 15.44 4.12 19.25
CA ASP A 365 14.31 3.20 19.16
C ASP A 365 14.75 1.74 18.94
N ASP A 366 15.74 1.30 19.72
CA ASP A 366 16.42 0.00 19.65
C ASP A 366 17.17 -0.32 18.35
N VAL A 367 17.16 0.57 17.36
CA VAL A 367 17.94 0.46 16.13
C VAL A 367 19.35 0.99 16.35
N TYR A 368 20.36 0.17 16.03
CA TYR A 368 21.76 0.62 16.02
C TYR A 368 21.99 1.65 14.90
N ILE A 369 22.64 2.76 15.25
CA ILE A 369 22.93 3.86 14.34
C ILE A 369 24.40 3.77 13.92
N PRO A 370 24.74 3.52 12.65
CA PRO A 370 26.14 3.54 12.22
C PRO A 370 26.82 4.88 12.54
N LYS A 371 28.09 4.88 12.99
CA LYS A 371 28.80 6.15 13.26
C LYS A 371 29.44 6.76 12.00
N ASP A 372 29.64 5.95 10.96
CA ASP A 372 30.30 6.32 9.71
C ASP A 372 29.83 5.42 8.56
N LEU A 373 30.35 5.68 7.35
CA LEU A 373 29.99 4.97 6.14
C LEU A 373 30.45 3.49 6.14
N GLY A 374 31.55 3.16 6.82
CA GLY A 374 32.03 1.78 6.92
C GLY A 374 31.11 0.93 7.80
N GLU A 375 30.67 1.47 8.94
CA GLU A 375 29.67 0.80 9.78
C GLU A 375 28.33 0.64 9.07
N CYS A 376 27.92 1.59 8.20
CA CYS A 376 26.71 1.40 7.41
C CYS A 376 26.76 0.11 6.60
N PHE A 377 27.90 -0.21 5.98
CA PHE A 377 28.03 -1.42 5.15
C PHE A 377 27.95 -2.69 5.98
N VAL A 378 28.59 -2.68 7.15
CA VAL A 378 28.53 -3.82 8.09
C VAL A 378 27.10 -4.07 8.55
N GLU A 379 26.35 -3.01 8.88
CA GLU A 379 24.96 -3.16 9.31
C GLU A 379 24.03 -3.56 8.16
N LEU A 380 24.24 -3.07 6.95
CA LEU A 380 23.53 -3.55 5.76
C LEU A 380 23.81 -5.02 5.46
N ASP A 381 25.07 -5.46 5.54
CA ASP A 381 25.43 -6.85 5.23
C ASP A 381 24.84 -7.85 6.23
N LYS A 382 24.71 -7.44 7.50
CA LYS A 382 24.03 -8.21 8.55
C LYS A 382 22.52 -8.28 8.37
N SER A 383 21.90 -7.22 7.84
CA SER A 383 20.44 -7.07 7.82
C SER A 383 19.80 -7.49 6.50
N LEU A 384 20.53 -7.39 5.39
CA LEU A 384 20.03 -7.75 4.06
C LEU A 384 20.14 -9.26 3.82
N LYS A 385 19.11 -9.80 3.16
CA LYS A 385 19.08 -11.21 2.77
C LYS A 385 20.11 -11.48 1.67
N GLU A 386 20.60 -12.71 1.59
CA GLU A 386 21.57 -13.08 0.55
C GLU A 386 21.03 -12.88 -0.87
N VAL A 387 19.74 -13.15 -1.10
CA VAL A 387 19.10 -12.88 -2.41
C VAL A 387 19.18 -11.40 -2.81
N ASP A 388 18.90 -10.47 -1.87
CA ASP A 388 19.01 -9.03 -2.11
C ASP A 388 20.45 -8.62 -2.41
N LYS A 389 21.41 -9.14 -1.63
CA LYS A 389 22.83 -8.84 -1.82
C LYS A 389 23.36 -9.37 -3.15
N ASN A 390 22.90 -10.54 -3.60
CA ASN A 390 23.26 -11.10 -4.89
C ASN A 390 22.71 -10.27 -6.05
N GLU A 391 21.45 -9.83 -5.97
CA GLU A 391 20.85 -8.93 -6.97
C GLU A 391 21.59 -7.58 -7.05
N MET A 392 21.91 -6.99 -5.90
CA MET A 392 22.69 -5.74 -5.83
C MET A 392 24.10 -5.92 -6.41
N ARG A 393 24.77 -7.03 -6.12
CA ARG A 393 26.11 -7.33 -6.65
C ARG A 393 26.08 -7.51 -8.18
N ALA A 394 25.01 -8.10 -8.70
CA ALA A 394 24.84 -8.36 -10.13
C ALA A 394 24.46 -7.13 -10.97
N LEU A 395 24.25 -5.95 -10.35
CA LEU A 395 23.92 -4.75 -11.11
C LEU A 395 25.05 -4.37 -12.10
N PRO A 396 24.70 -3.97 -13.33
CA PRO A 396 25.69 -3.60 -14.35
C PRO A 396 26.61 -2.45 -13.94
N LYS A 397 26.07 -1.47 -13.20
CA LYS A 397 26.82 -0.32 -12.71
C LYS A 397 26.35 0.11 -11.33
N ARG A 398 27.25 0.76 -10.61
CA ARG A 398 27.02 1.37 -9.30
C ARG A 398 25.78 2.26 -9.25
N ASP A 399 25.59 3.11 -10.25
CA ASP A 399 24.47 4.07 -10.30
C ASP A 399 23.10 3.37 -10.37
N ASP A 400 23.05 2.10 -10.78
CA ASP A 400 21.81 1.34 -10.81
C ASP A 400 21.27 1.04 -9.41
N MET A 401 22.06 1.26 -8.35
CA MET A 401 21.62 1.21 -6.95
C MET A 401 20.51 2.23 -6.65
N ILE A 402 20.32 3.24 -7.50
CA ILE A 402 19.21 4.19 -7.40
C ILE A 402 17.84 3.51 -7.33
N ARG A 403 17.69 2.31 -7.89
CA ARG A 403 16.44 1.53 -7.81
C ARG A 403 16.05 1.16 -6.37
N TYR A 404 17.01 1.12 -5.44
CA TYR A 404 16.78 0.85 -4.02
C TYR A 404 16.53 2.13 -3.20
N HIS A 405 16.51 3.32 -3.82
CA HIS A 405 16.36 4.60 -3.13
C HIS A 405 15.04 4.75 -2.35
N MET A 406 13.94 4.26 -2.93
CA MET A 406 12.61 4.35 -2.31
C MET A 406 12.29 3.18 -1.38
N GLY A 407 13.02 2.06 -1.49
CA GLY A 407 12.92 0.94 -0.56
C GLY A 407 13.95 1.06 0.57
N LEU A 408 15.09 0.39 0.40
CA LEU A 408 16.18 0.38 1.39
C LEU A 408 16.67 1.79 1.77
N GLY A 409 16.78 2.71 0.80
CA GLY A 409 17.13 4.10 1.06
C GLY A 409 16.16 4.78 2.03
N MET A 410 14.85 4.58 1.82
CA MET A 410 13.81 5.12 2.71
C MET A 410 13.88 4.51 4.10
N TRP A 411 14.10 3.19 4.18
CA TRP A 411 14.32 2.50 5.44
C TRP A 411 15.50 3.10 6.20
N MET A 412 16.66 3.33 5.56
CA MET A 412 17.82 3.95 6.21
C MET A 412 17.51 5.36 6.70
N ARG A 413 16.83 6.18 5.89
CA ARG A 413 16.48 7.56 6.30
C ARG A 413 15.62 7.62 7.55
N ASN A 414 14.66 6.71 7.66
CA ASN A 414 13.73 6.65 8.78
C ASN A 414 14.37 6.00 10.01
N ASN A 415 15.02 4.86 9.85
CA ASN A 415 15.51 4.04 10.97
C ASN A 415 16.89 4.49 11.48
N TRP A 416 17.76 5.01 10.62
CA TRP A 416 19.03 5.60 11.05
C TRP A 416 18.93 7.09 11.40
N GLY A 417 17.70 7.61 11.48
CA GLY A 417 17.41 8.96 11.98
C GLY A 417 17.98 10.08 11.10
N LEU A 418 18.07 9.91 9.78
CA LEU A 418 18.66 10.92 8.90
C LEU A 418 17.78 12.18 8.79
N TRP A 419 16.46 12.06 8.95
CA TRP A 419 15.54 13.21 9.03
C TRP A 419 15.53 13.88 10.41
N GLY A 420 15.42 13.08 11.48
CA GLY A 420 15.22 13.56 12.85
C GLY A 420 16.50 13.84 13.63
N GLY A 421 17.67 13.61 13.04
CA GLY A 421 18.97 13.73 13.67
C GLY A 421 19.48 12.42 14.28
N SER A 422 20.76 12.16 14.06
CA SER A 422 21.50 11.00 14.56
C SER A 422 23.01 11.22 14.44
N ARG A 423 23.83 10.37 15.09
CA ARG A 423 25.29 10.42 14.91
C ARG A 423 25.73 10.21 13.45
N LEU A 424 24.99 9.38 12.69
CA LEU A 424 25.24 9.19 11.26
C LEU A 424 24.91 10.44 10.44
N GLN A 425 23.76 11.06 10.70
CA GLN A 425 23.39 12.30 10.04
C GLN A 425 24.43 13.39 10.30
N LYS A 426 24.93 13.48 11.53
CA LYS A 426 26.02 14.39 11.89
C LYS A 426 27.29 14.10 11.09
N TYR A 427 27.71 12.83 11.01
CA TYR A 427 28.86 12.39 10.22
C TYR A 427 28.81 12.90 8.76
N PHE A 428 27.64 12.81 8.12
CA PHE A 428 27.43 13.32 6.75
C PHE A 428 27.37 14.85 6.68
N THR A 429 26.67 15.48 7.62
CA THR A 429 26.50 16.94 7.65
C THR A 429 27.83 17.66 7.86
N ASP A 430 28.70 17.12 8.73
CA ASP A 430 30.06 17.61 8.96
C ASP A 430 30.93 17.51 7.69
N ARG A 431 30.54 16.67 6.74
CA ARG A 431 31.18 16.47 5.42
C ARG A 431 30.45 17.17 4.27
N GLY A 432 29.49 18.04 4.57
CA GLY A 432 28.78 18.85 3.58
C GLY A 432 27.57 18.18 2.93
N ILE A 433 27.27 16.91 3.23
CA ILE A 433 26.08 16.22 2.73
C ILE A 433 24.95 16.43 3.71
N ARG A 434 23.93 17.23 3.32
CA ARG A 434 22.87 17.69 4.24
C ARG A 434 21.52 17.05 4.01
N HIS A 435 21.20 16.67 2.78
CA HIS A 435 19.89 16.10 2.48
C HIS A 435 19.89 14.58 2.77
N PRO A 436 18.91 14.05 3.52
CA PRO A 436 18.85 12.61 3.82
C PRO A 436 18.81 11.69 2.60
N ASP A 437 18.21 12.13 1.49
CA ASP A 437 18.24 11.38 0.22
C ASP A 437 19.66 11.26 -0.33
N ASP A 438 20.47 12.32 -0.24
CA ASP A 438 21.89 12.27 -0.64
C ASP A 438 22.67 11.34 0.29
N MET A 439 22.49 11.48 1.62
CA MET A 439 23.16 10.64 2.62
C MET A 439 22.90 9.15 2.37
N SER A 440 21.63 8.77 2.23
CA SER A 440 21.24 7.39 1.96
C SER A 440 21.70 6.89 0.59
N SER A 441 21.74 7.76 -0.43
CA SER A 441 22.27 7.42 -1.76
C SER A 441 23.78 7.19 -1.74
N VAL A 442 24.55 7.98 -0.98
CA VAL A 442 25.97 7.73 -0.74
C VAL A 442 26.16 6.33 -0.17
N VAL A 443 25.40 5.96 0.87
CA VAL A 443 25.47 4.63 1.48
C VAL A 443 25.16 3.55 0.44
N LEU A 444 24.03 3.62 -0.27
CA LEU A 444 23.64 2.62 -1.27
C LEU A 444 24.71 2.45 -2.35
N PHE A 445 25.19 3.56 -2.90
CA PHE A 445 26.09 3.52 -4.03
C PHE A 445 27.45 2.94 -3.61
N TYR A 446 27.99 3.33 -2.44
CA TYR A 446 29.26 2.76 -2.00
C TYR A 446 29.12 1.35 -1.41
N TYR A 447 27.91 0.95 -0.96
CA TYR A 447 27.65 -0.43 -0.57
C TYR A 447 27.75 -1.40 -1.76
N TYR A 448 27.39 -0.97 -2.97
CA TYR A 448 27.66 -1.74 -4.20
C TYR A 448 29.16 -2.03 -4.40
N ASP A 449 30.03 -1.03 -4.19
CA ASP A 449 31.47 -1.20 -4.28
C ASP A 449 31.99 -2.17 -3.20
N TRP A 450 31.44 -2.07 -1.98
CA TRP A 450 31.76 -2.96 -0.86
C TRP A 450 31.38 -4.42 -1.16
N LEU A 451 30.17 -4.67 -1.68
CA LEU A 451 29.69 -6.00 -2.11
C LEU A 451 30.54 -6.63 -3.23
N ASN A 452 31.25 -5.80 -4.00
CA ASN A 452 32.15 -6.19 -5.07
C ASN A 452 33.64 -6.19 -4.64
N GLY A 453 33.90 -6.30 -3.33
CA GLY A 453 35.23 -6.55 -2.78
C GLY A 453 36.05 -5.30 -2.47
N LYS A 454 35.53 -4.09 -2.68
CA LYS A 454 36.21 -2.84 -2.31
C LYS A 454 35.85 -2.44 -0.88
N THR A 455 36.27 -3.24 0.11
CA THR A 455 35.81 -3.09 1.50
C THR A 455 36.20 -1.78 2.18
N GLU A 456 37.25 -1.11 1.69
CA GLU A 456 37.78 0.15 2.24
C GLU A 456 37.38 1.39 1.42
N ILE A 457 36.49 1.25 0.44
CA ILE A 457 36.12 2.34 -0.51
C ILE A 457 35.58 3.59 0.20
N TRP A 458 34.98 3.43 1.38
CA TRP A 458 34.47 4.53 2.18
C TRP A 458 35.58 5.50 2.62
N LYS A 459 36.80 5.01 2.88
CA LYS A 459 37.96 5.86 3.21
C LYS A 459 38.37 6.75 2.05
N ASP A 460 38.18 6.28 0.82
CA ASP A 460 38.46 7.08 -0.37
C ASP A 460 37.37 8.14 -0.57
N TRP A 461 36.11 7.81 -0.30
CA TRP A 461 35.04 8.81 -0.27
C TRP A 461 35.28 9.89 0.80
N GLU A 462 35.75 9.53 1.99
CA GLU A 462 36.04 10.49 3.07
C GLU A 462 37.09 11.55 2.70
N LYS A 463 38.03 11.22 1.80
CA LYS A 463 39.03 12.18 1.32
C LYS A 463 38.43 13.27 0.44
N ASN A 464 37.31 13.00 -0.21
CA ASN A 464 36.62 13.93 -1.10
C ASN A 464 35.10 13.65 -1.09
N PRO A 465 34.41 13.99 0.01
CA PRO A 465 32.99 13.72 0.16
C PRO A 465 32.18 14.49 -0.87
N ARG A 466 31.34 13.77 -1.62
CA ARG A 466 30.42 14.35 -2.63
C ARG A 466 29.11 13.61 -2.65
N SER A 467 28.04 14.31 -3.00
CA SER A 467 26.76 13.68 -3.33
C SER A 467 26.92 12.92 -4.65
N PRO A 468 26.30 11.74 -4.82
CA PRO A 468 26.25 11.07 -6.11
C PRO A 468 25.51 11.88 -7.19
N PHE A 469 24.76 12.91 -6.78
CA PHE A 469 23.98 13.77 -7.66
C PHE A 469 24.66 15.11 -7.98
N ASP A 470 25.81 15.41 -7.37
CA ASP A 470 26.61 16.58 -7.70
C ASP A 470 27.28 16.36 -9.06
N LYS A 471 26.84 17.09 -10.08
CA LYS A 471 27.43 17.09 -11.43
C LYS A 471 28.67 17.97 -11.52
#